data_AF-A0A538JVT6-F1
#
_entry.id   AF-A0A538JVT6-F1
#
_cell.length_a   1.000
_cell.length_b   1.000
_cell.length_c   1.000
_cell.angle_alpha   90.00
_cell.angle_beta   90.00
_cell.angle_gamma   90.00
#
_symmetry.space_group_name_H-M   'P 1'
#
loop_
_entity.id
_entity.type
_entity.pdbx_description
1 polymer ?
#
loop_
_entity_poly.entity_id
_entity_poly.type
_entity_poly.pdbx_seq_one_letter_code
_entity_poly.pdbx_strand_id
1 'polypeptide(L)'
;MAEDHIVISSGRSLAPEEVAARTFATSFRGFDQAEVRLFLKRVADELLALADNERQLRQSLDEARERAAHPELDESALTAALGEQTTRVLQSAREAATDIRNKAEENAVRVRREAEDDATRLREESESVLNQRIDEANRVAAGIREAALEESTALRERAASEAAAELEAARTQGKEMVGEAQAVRERLLGDLARRRRLAHVQIEQLRAGRERLLEAYRVVRRTLDEATEELTVAEAEARVAAEAAARRTAAEEPEPSVGDMEVELATPEDATPADVPAADDEGERRSGGLRILSRRGQKSGADDGAVLVEVQPPSDDEGVRVLDEASLLGTPPAPSVDEIFSRMRAERETAATTAEAVPPAATAPDGGAPTEKALPDAPSADEPADVAIAPGDAHVEAGADAADETALQQRDEVLEPLSAQLVRKLKRALQDEQNEVLDRLRTARGKAQPDVVLLSVVDQARRYRDVAEPLLARAAQAGVRSVTGADGRVALPVDDLAVDLASDLVGPLRDRLERALTAAPDDDEAVVASLGAGYRQWKAERIEPVSRQHLAAAFTMGAYRASPDDASLRWLVDDDEGACPDCDDNALAGPTPKGTKFPTGQTYPPAHAGCRCLLVPAAAT
;
A
#
# COMPACT_ATOMS: atom_id res chain seq x y z
N MET A 1 -18.57 92.89 56.75
CA MET A 1 -18.63 94.37 56.66
C MET A 1 -18.38 94.91 58.05
N ALA A 2 -17.84 96.13 58.20
CA ALA A 2 -17.70 96.73 59.53
C ALA A 2 -19.04 97.34 59.93
N GLU A 3 -19.59 96.93 61.07
CA GLU A 3 -20.78 97.56 61.64
C GLU A 3 -20.34 98.72 62.54
N ASP A 4 -20.75 99.93 62.19
CA ASP A 4 -20.47 101.11 63.00
C ASP A 4 -21.18 100.99 64.36
N HIS A 5 -20.41 100.72 65.41
CA HIS A 5 -20.89 100.89 66.77
C HIS A 5 -21.14 102.37 67.05
N ILE A 6 -22.36 102.83 66.77
CA ILE A 6 -22.85 104.15 67.15
C ILE A 6 -22.91 104.20 68.68
N VAL A 7 -21.79 104.59 69.30
CA VAL A 7 -21.72 104.92 70.71
C VAL A 7 -22.50 106.22 70.91
N ILE A 8 -23.79 106.10 71.19
CA ILE A 8 -24.63 107.20 71.67
C ILE A 8 -24.12 107.56 73.07
N SER A 9 -23.10 108.42 73.11
CA SER A 9 -22.53 108.99 74.33
C SER A 9 -23.66 109.56 75.17
N SER A 10 -23.95 108.92 76.31
CA SER A 10 -25.10 109.23 77.15
C SER A 10 -25.03 110.68 77.64
N GLY A 11 -25.77 111.57 76.98
CA GLY A 11 -25.78 113.00 77.27
C GLY A 11 -26.35 113.23 78.68
N ARG A 12 -25.44 113.40 79.65
CA ARG A 12 -25.64 113.67 81.09
C ARG A 12 -27.11 113.73 81.51
N SER A 13 -27.71 112.55 81.68
CA SER A 13 -29.14 112.41 81.98
C SER A 13 -29.47 113.07 83.31
N LEU A 14 -30.34 114.08 83.27
CA LEU A 14 -30.87 114.72 84.48
C LEU A 14 -31.62 113.66 85.30
N ALA A 15 -31.21 113.45 86.55
CA ALA A 15 -31.95 112.53 87.41
C ALA A 15 -33.33 113.15 87.72
N PRO A 16 -34.42 112.35 87.81
CA PRO A 16 -35.74 112.90 88.10
C PRO A 16 -35.78 113.72 89.40
N GLU A 17 -35.03 113.27 90.41
CA GLU A 17 -34.84 113.97 91.69
C GLU A 17 -34.15 115.34 91.52
N GLU A 18 -33.16 115.46 90.63
CA GLU A 18 -32.49 116.73 90.30
C GLU A 18 -33.43 117.72 89.60
N VAL A 19 -34.40 117.23 88.82
CA VAL A 19 -35.42 118.04 88.15
C VAL A 19 -36.46 118.53 89.17
N ALA A 20 -36.95 117.64 90.04
CA ALA A 20 -37.90 117.99 91.10
C ALA A 20 -37.32 118.99 92.11
N ALA A 21 -36.02 118.87 92.43
CA ALA A 21 -35.32 119.75 93.36
C ALA A 21 -34.78 121.06 92.72
N ARG A 22 -34.98 121.29 91.41
CA ARG A 22 -34.28 122.37 90.70
C ARG A 22 -34.80 123.76 91.05
N THR A 23 -33.93 124.59 91.65
CA THR A 23 -34.18 126.02 91.88
C THR A 23 -33.63 126.89 90.75
N PHE A 24 -34.34 127.97 90.45
CA PHE A 24 -33.99 128.96 89.40
C PHE A 24 -33.97 130.38 89.99
N ALA A 25 -33.19 131.28 89.39
CA ALA A 25 -33.11 132.68 89.82
C ALA A 25 -34.40 133.45 89.45
N THR A 26 -34.85 134.35 90.32
CA THR A 26 -36.11 135.08 90.20
C THR A 26 -35.93 136.50 89.66
N SER A 27 -36.81 136.92 88.77
CA SER A 27 -36.87 138.27 88.19
C SER A 27 -38.19 138.97 88.52
N PHE A 28 -38.23 140.30 88.41
CA PHE A 28 -39.42 141.11 88.70
C PHE A 28 -40.60 140.91 87.71
N ARG A 29 -40.36 140.20 86.60
CA ARG A 29 -41.38 139.64 85.70
C ARG A 29 -40.93 138.24 85.26
N GLY A 30 -41.66 137.22 85.70
CA GLY A 30 -41.39 135.81 85.42
C GLY A 30 -42.63 134.96 85.71
N PHE A 31 -42.53 133.65 85.48
CA PHE A 31 -43.59 132.67 85.74
C PHE A 31 -43.84 132.46 87.24
N ASP A 32 -45.04 131.97 87.61
CA ASP A 32 -45.35 131.64 89.00
C ASP A 32 -44.48 130.46 89.48
N GLN A 33 -43.84 130.64 90.63
CA GLN A 33 -42.98 129.62 91.25
C GLN A 33 -43.78 128.39 91.71
N ALA A 34 -45.07 128.53 92.03
CA ALA A 34 -45.94 127.41 92.39
C ALA A 34 -46.24 126.54 91.16
N GLU A 35 -46.65 127.17 90.05
CA GLU A 35 -46.90 126.47 88.78
C GLU A 35 -45.64 125.82 88.23
N VAL A 36 -44.50 126.51 88.25
CA VAL A 36 -43.21 125.97 87.80
C VAL A 36 -42.79 124.77 88.65
N ARG A 37 -42.97 124.78 89.99
CA ARG A 37 -42.67 123.61 90.84
C ARG A 37 -43.62 122.44 90.57
N LEU A 38 -44.91 122.69 90.35
CA LEU A 38 -45.87 121.64 89.99
C LEU A 38 -45.55 121.02 88.61
N PHE A 39 -45.12 121.83 87.65
CA PHE A 39 -44.68 121.35 86.34
C PHE A 39 -43.36 120.56 86.43
N LEU A 40 -42.35 121.07 87.14
CA LEU A 40 -41.09 120.35 87.39
C LEU A 40 -41.32 119.01 88.10
N LYS A 41 -42.25 118.96 89.06
CA LYS A 41 -42.64 117.69 89.67
C LYS A 41 -43.26 116.75 88.64
N ARG A 42 -44.22 117.19 87.82
CA ARG A 42 -44.81 116.34 86.77
C ARG A 42 -43.74 115.81 85.80
N VAL A 43 -42.80 116.65 85.38
CA VAL A 43 -41.68 116.23 84.53
C VAL A 43 -40.79 115.21 85.23
N ALA A 44 -40.55 115.34 86.54
CA ALA A 44 -39.83 114.31 87.31
C ALA A 44 -40.63 113.00 87.43
N ASP A 45 -41.94 113.07 87.70
CA ASP A 45 -42.82 111.90 87.77
C ASP A 45 -42.88 111.17 86.39
N GLU A 46 -42.91 111.92 85.28
CA GLU A 46 -42.84 111.39 83.90
C GLU A 46 -41.46 110.81 83.56
N LEU A 47 -40.35 111.44 84.00
CA LEU A 47 -38.99 110.92 83.81
C LEU A 47 -38.74 109.64 84.63
N LEU A 48 -39.34 109.50 85.82
CA LEU A 48 -39.34 108.23 86.56
C LEU A 48 -40.09 107.14 85.78
N ALA A 49 -41.29 107.43 85.29
CA ALA A 49 -42.09 106.49 84.50
C ALA A 49 -41.35 106.04 83.23
N LEU A 50 -40.65 106.96 82.55
CA LEU A 50 -39.81 106.64 81.39
C LEU A 50 -38.58 105.81 81.76
N ALA A 51 -37.90 106.10 82.88
CA ALA A 51 -36.73 105.33 83.33
C ALA A 51 -37.09 103.91 83.81
N ASP A 52 -38.26 103.72 84.44
CA ASP A 52 -38.78 102.41 84.82
C ASP A 52 -39.24 101.61 83.59
N ASN A 53 -39.90 102.27 82.61
CA ASN A 53 -40.26 101.66 81.33
C ASN A 53 -39.01 101.26 80.53
N GLU A 54 -37.98 102.11 80.46
CA GLU A 54 -36.70 101.76 79.83
C GLU A 54 -36.02 100.56 80.50
N ARG A 55 -36.13 100.44 81.84
CA ARG A 55 -35.63 99.27 82.59
C ARG A 55 -36.40 98.00 82.26
N GLN A 56 -37.74 98.07 82.19
CA GLN A 56 -38.60 96.95 81.77
C GLN A 56 -38.33 96.54 80.32
N LEU A 57 -38.17 97.51 79.41
CA LEU A 57 -37.83 97.25 78.01
C LEU A 57 -36.46 96.56 77.89
N ARG A 58 -35.42 97.06 78.58
CA ARG A 58 -34.11 96.37 78.64
C ARG A 58 -34.24 94.95 79.15
N GLN A 59 -34.92 94.75 80.28
CA GLN A 59 -35.13 93.43 80.85
C GLN A 59 -35.85 92.49 79.86
N SER A 60 -36.95 92.91 79.25
CA SER A 60 -37.69 92.08 78.27
C SER A 60 -36.89 91.79 76.99
N LEU A 61 -35.95 92.66 76.62
CA LEU A 61 -35.07 92.51 75.46
C LEU A 61 -33.95 91.51 75.78
N ASP A 62 -33.37 91.56 76.98
CA ASP A 62 -32.39 90.58 77.43
C ASP A 62 -33.04 89.20 77.69
N GLU A 63 -34.25 89.14 78.26
CA GLU A 63 -35.09 87.92 78.33
C GLU A 63 -35.48 87.38 76.94
N ALA A 64 -35.56 88.22 75.91
CA ALA A 64 -35.76 87.79 74.52
C ALA A 64 -34.46 87.29 73.86
N ARG A 65 -33.31 87.91 74.17
CA ARG A 65 -31.98 87.44 73.73
C ARG A 65 -31.63 86.10 74.35
N GLU A 66 -31.89 85.92 75.64
CA GLU A 66 -31.61 84.67 76.35
C GLU A 66 -32.42 83.50 75.76
N ARG A 67 -33.71 83.70 75.48
CA ARG A 67 -34.54 82.73 74.74
C ARG A 67 -34.13 82.51 73.28
N ALA A 68 -33.48 83.47 72.64
CA ALA A 68 -32.95 83.31 71.28
C ALA A 68 -31.59 82.57 71.26
N ALA A 69 -30.78 82.71 72.31
CA ALA A 69 -29.54 81.96 72.52
C ALA A 69 -29.79 80.55 73.07
N HIS A 70 -30.88 80.37 73.83
CA HIS A 70 -31.35 79.12 74.40
C HIS A 70 -32.78 78.82 73.92
N PRO A 71 -32.96 78.50 72.62
CA PRO A 71 -34.27 78.13 72.10
C PRO A 71 -34.75 76.82 72.75
N GLU A 72 -36.00 76.80 73.20
CA GLU A 72 -36.65 75.58 73.68
C GLU A 72 -36.91 74.65 72.47
N LEU A 73 -35.99 73.71 72.26
CA LEU A 73 -36.05 72.72 71.19
C LEU A 73 -37.06 71.62 71.53
N ASP A 74 -38.32 71.86 71.18
CA ASP A 74 -39.37 70.84 71.21
C ASP A 74 -39.02 69.63 70.32
N GLU A 75 -39.56 68.46 70.68
CA GLU A 75 -39.34 67.19 69.98
C GLU A 75 -39.79 67.28 68.51
N SER A 76 -40.85 68.06 68.20
CA SER A 76 -41.29 68.29 66.83
C SER A 76 -40.29 69.10 65.99
N ALA A 77 -39.57 70.05 66.60
CA ALA A 77 -38.57 70.88 65.92
C ALA A 77 -37.29 70.08 65.65
N LEU A 78 -36.84 69.27 66.63
CA LEU A 78 -35.68 68.38 66.48
C LEU A 78 -35.92 67.29 65.43
N THR A 79 -37.10 66.65 65.45
CA THR A 79 -37.46 65.62 64.46
C THR A 79 -37.61 66.20 63.05
N ALA A 80 -38.16 67.41 62.89
CA ALA A 80 -38.22 68.11 61.60
C ALA A 80 -36.81 68.45 61.06
N ALA A 81 -35.92 69.03 61.88
CA ALA A 81 -34.56 69.38 61.48
C ALA A 81 -33.72 68.13 61.13
N LEU A 82 -33.88 67.04 61.88
CA LEU A 82 -33.25 65.74 61.59
C LEU A 82 -33.82 65.13 60.29
N GLY A 83 -35.12 65.29 60.04
CA GLY A 83 -35.77 64.89 58.78
C GLY A 83 -35.22 65.64 57.57
N GLU A 84 -34.98 66.95 57.69
CA GLU A 84 -34.33 67.75 56.63
C GLU A 84 -32.89 67.29 56.37
N GLN A 85 -32.08 67.10 57.43
CA GLN A 85 -30.67 66.70 57.25
C GLN A 85 -30.54 65.28 56.72
N THR A 86 -31.36 64.33 57.20
CA THR A 86 -31.37 62.96 56.65
C THR A 86 -31.85 62.94 55.20
N THR A 87 -32.83 63.76 54.82
CA THR A 87 -33.24 63.91 53.41
C THR A 87 -32.10 64.48 52.55
N ARG A 88 -31.40 65.51 53.03
CA ARG A 88 -30.24 66.12 52.34
C ARG A 88 -29.08 65.13 52.17
N VAL A 89 -28.77 64.34 53.19
CA VAL A 89 -27.75 63.28 53.14
C VAL A 89 -28.16 62.16 52.16
N LEU A 90 -29.43 61.71 52.20
CA LEU A 90 -29.94 60.69 51.27
C LEU A 90 -29.96 61.17 49.82
N GLN A 91 -30.24 62.46 49.57
CA GLN A 91 -30.15 63.04 48.23
C GLN A 91 -28.70 63.07 47.74
N SER A 92 -27.77 63.62 48.53
CA SER A 92 -26.35 63.68 48.16
C SER A 92 -25.75 62.28 47.94
N ALA A 93 -26.14 61.29 48.75
CA ALA A 93 -25.75 59.89 48.56
C ALA A 93 -26.31 59.27 47.27
N ARG A 94 -27.54 59.61 46.87
CA ARG A 94 -28.15 59.17 45.59
C ARG A 94 -27.50 59.83 44.38
N GLU A 95 -27.15 61.12 44.49
CA GLU A 95 -26.41 61.85 43.46
C GLU A 95 -25.03 61.22 43.26
N ALA A 96 -24.25 61.05 44.34
CA ALA A 96 -22.95 60.36 44.30
C ALA A 96 -23.04 58.93 43.77
N ALA A 97 -24.06 58.15 44.17
CA ALA A 97 -24.29 56.80 43.66
C ALA A 97 -24.80 56.75 42.21
N THR A 98 -25.22 57.89 41.63
CA THR A 98 -25.54 58.01 40.20
C THR A 98 -24.28 58.39 39.42
N ASP A 99 -23.51 59.36 39.92
CA ASP A 99 -22.19 59.71 39.41
C ASP A 99 -21.24 58.49 39.30
N ILE A 100 -21.20 57.65 40.33
CA ILE A 100 -20.39 56.43 40.35
C ILE A 100 -20.85 55.42 39.29
N ARG A 101 -22.17 55.26 39.09
CA ARG A 101 -22.71 54.36 38.05
C ARG A 101 -22.39 54.88 36.65
N ASN A 102 -22.68 56.15 36.38
CA ASN A 102 -22.38 56.77 35.08
C ASN A 102 -20.88 56.63 34.72
N LYS A 103 -19.97 56.91 35.67
CA LYS A 103 -18.52 56.76 35.48
C LYS A 103 -18.09 55.30 35.29
N ALA A 104 -18.76 54.35 35.95
CA ALA A 104 -18.51 52.93 35.75
C ALA A 104 -19.02 52.43 34.38
N GLU A 105 -20.18 52.90 33.94
CA GLU A 105 -20.78 52.60 32.63
C GLU A 105 -19.94 53.18 31.49
N GLU A 106 -19.51 54.45 31.58
CA GLU A 106 -18.56 55.07 30.65
C GLU A 106 -17.24 54.30 30.56
N ASN A 107 -16.68 53.88 31.70
CA ASN A 107 -15.46 53.09 31.75
C ASN A 107 -15.66 51.69 31.14
N ALA A 108 -16.79 51.04 31.40
CA ALA A 108 -17.12 49.73 30.83
C ALA A 108 -17.31 49.80 29.31
N VAL A 109 -17.93 50.86 28.79
CA VAL A 109 -18.05 51.11 27.34
C VAL A 109 -16.68 51.38 26.71
N ARG A 110 -15.81 52.15 27.36
CA ARG A 110 -14.42 52.37 26.89
C ARG A 110 -13.63 51.06 26.85
N VAL A 111 -13.55 50.32 27.95
CA VAL A 111 -12.78 49.08 28.03
C VAL A 111 -13.29 48.02 27.05
N ARG A 112 -14.62 47.93 26.86
CA ARG A 112 -15.20 47.10 25.81
C ARG A 112 -14.73 47.51 24.42
N ARG A 113 -14.80 48.81 24.10
CA ARG A 113 -14.36 49.31 22.80
C ARG A 113 -12.87 49.06 22.57
N GLU A 114 -12.03 49.31 23.56
CA GLU A 114 -10.58 49.03 23.49
C GLU A 114 -10.33 47.54 23.22
N ALA A 115 -11.04 46.64 23.91
CA ALA A 115 -10.96 45.19 23.66
C ALA A 115 -11.55 44.76 22.29
N GLU A 116 -12.58 45.45 21.79
CA GLU A 116 -13.16 45.23 20.46
C GLU A 116 -12.20 45.69 19.35
N ASP A 117 -11.59 46.87 19.49
CA ASP A 117 -10.61 47.49 18.59
C ASP A 117 -9.23 46.74 18.60
N ASP A 118 -8.82 46.14 19.72
CA ASP A 118 -7.64 45.25 19.76
C ASP A 118 -7.93 43.84 19.24
N ALA A 119 -9.16 43.34 19.41
CA ALA A 119 -9.56 42.06 18.84
C ALA A 119 -9.72 42.10 17.31
N THR A 120 -10.05 43.24 16.70
CA THR A 120 -9.98 43.39 15.23
C THR A 120 -8.53 43.43 14.76
N ARG A 121 -7.69 44.28 15.39
CA ARG A 121 -6.24 44.37 15.12
C ARG A 121 -5.55 43.00 15.12
N LEU A 122 -5.77 42.20 16.17
CA LEU A 122 -5.16 40.86 16.30
C LEU A 122 -5.63 39.89 15.21
N ARG A 123 -6.88 40.00 14.73
CA ARG A 123 -7.37 39.19 13.60
C ARG A 123 -6.73 39.61 12.29
N GLU A 124 -6.63 40.91 12.01
CA GLU A 124 -5.99 41.45 10.81
C GLU A 124 -4.50 41.09 10.74
N GLU A 125 -3.79 41.17 11.88
CA GLU A 125 -2.40 40.71 12.00
C GLU A 125 -2.27 39.20 11.78
N SER A 126 -3.17 38.40 12.37
CA SER A 126 -3.18 36.94 12.22
C SER A 126 -3.47 36.51 10.77
N GLU A 127 -4.42 37.16 10.11
CA GLU A 127 -4.77 36.92 8.71
C GLU A 127 -3.64 37.34 7.77
N SER A 128 -2.96 38.46 8.03
CA SER A 128 -1.77 38.88 7.28
C SER A 128 -0.63 37.85 7.38
N VAL A 129 -0.37 37.32 8.58
CA VAL A 129 0.64 36.26 8.79
C VAL A 129 0.21 34.95 8.11
N LEU A 130 -1.07 34.57 8.19
CA LEU A 130 -1.60 33.38 7.52
C LEU A 130 -1.42 33.47 6.01
N ASN A 131 -1.82 34.59 5.40
CA ASN A 131 -1.70 34.82 3.95
C ASN A 131 -0.25 34.82 3.49
N GLN A 132 0.68 35.44 4.24
CA GLN A 132 2.11 35.38 3.96
C GLN A 132 2.66 33.94 3.98
N ARG A 133 2.21 33.10 4.91
CA ARG A 133 2.59 31.67 4.98
C ARG A 133 1.96 30.84 3.86
N ILE A 134 0.73 31.14 3.46
CA ILE A 134 0.07 30.51 2.31
C ILE A 134 0.84 30.85 1.02
N ASP A 135 1.22 32.10 0.81
CA ASP A 135 2.02 32.52 -0.36
C ASP A 135 3.42 31.90 -0.36
N GLU A 136 4.04 31.74 0.81
CA GLU A 136 5.34 31.07 0.96
C GLU A 136 5.24 29.58 0.62
N ALA A 137 4.26 28.87 1.17
CA ALA A 137 3.99 27.47 0.87
C ALA A 137 3.63 27.27 -0.62
N ASN A 138 2.84 28.17 -1.20
CA ASN A 138 2.48 28.13 -2.63
C ASN A 138 3.71 28.31 -3.53
N ARG A 139 4.64 29.22 -3.20
CA ARG A 139 5.90 29.41 -3.92
C ARG A 139 6.82 28.18 -3.83
N VAL A 140 6.97 27.60 -2.64
CA VAL A 140 7.75 26.35 -2.46
C VAL A 140 7.12 25.20 -3.23
N ALA A 141 5.80 25.02 -3.13
CA ALA A 141 5.07 23.97 -3.86
C ALA A 141 5.11 24.17 -5.38
N ALA A 142 5.20 25.41 -5.88
CA ALA A 142 5.41 25.68 -7.30
C ALA A 142 6.81 25.24 -7.76
N GLY A 143 7.87 25.63 -7.05
CA GLY A 143 9.25 25.23 -7.37
C GLY A 143 9.47 23.71 -7.31
N ILE A 144 8.84 23.02 -6.35
CA ILE A 144 8.87 21.54 -6.28
C ILE A 144 8.22 20.91 -7.52
N ARG A 145 7.09 21.45 -8.01
CA ARG A 145 6.43 20.94 -9.23
C ARG A 145 7.26 21.22 -10.49
N GLU A 146 7.89 22.39 -10.56
CA GLU A 146 8.76 22.78 -11.68
C GLU A 146 9.98 21.86 -11.77
N ALA A 147 10.74 21.71 -10.68
CA ALA A 147 11.89 20.81 -10.61
C ALA A 147 11.52 19.34 -10.89
N ALA A 148 10.38 18.86 -10.37
CA ALA A 148 9.91 17.50 -10.64
C ALA A 148 9.49 17.27 -12.11
N LEU A 149 9.02 18.33 -12.80
CA LEU A 149 8.75 18.27 -14.24
C LEU A 149 10.05 18.25 -15.05
N GLU A 150 11.03 19.09 -14.71
CA GLU A 150 12.36 19.11 -15.34
C GLU A 150 13.11 17.77 -15.17
N GLU A 151 13.08 17.19 -13.96
CA GLU A 151 13.67 15.88 -13.73
C GLU A 151 12.93 14.79 -14.52
N SER A 152 11.59 14.87 -14.60
CA SER A 152 10.78 13.91 -15.38
C SER A 152 11.04 14.00 -16.88
N THR A 153 11.24 15.19 -17.46
CA THR A 153 11.63 15.33 -18.87
C THR A 153 13.05 14.85 -19.09
N ALA A 154 14.02 15.26 -18.26
CA ALA A 154 15.41 14.82 -18.37
C ALA A 154 15.59 13.31 -18.16
N LEU A 155 14.72 12.64 -17.38
CA LEU A 155 14.69 11.18 -17.26
C LEU A 155 14.11 10.50 -18.51
N ARG A 156 13.02 11.05 -19.09
CA ARG A 156 12.43 10.54 -20.34
C ARG A 156 13.38 10.68 -21.53
N GLU A 157 14.09 11.80 -21.65
CA GLU A 157 15.06 12.04 -22.71
C GLU A 157 16.25 11.08 -22.63
N ARG A 158 16.79 10.84 -21.42
CA ARG A 158 17.82 9.83 -21.18
C ARG A 158 17.34 8.43 -21.58
N ALA A 159 16.22 7.97 -21.05
CA ALA A 159 15.65 6.65 -21.35
C ALA A 159 15.35 6.47 -22.86
N ALA A 160 14.88 7.52 -23.54
CA ALA A 160 14.68 7.50 -25.00
C ALA A 160 16.01 7.41 -25.77
N SER A 161 17.07 8.09 -25.31
CA SER A 161 18.40 8.00 -25.92
C SER A 161 19.07 6.64 -25.71
N GLU A 162 18.89 6.04 -24.52
CA GLU A 162 19.39 4.71 -24.16
C GLU A 162 18.70 3.63 -24.98
N ALA A 163 17.36 3.66 -25.07
CA ALA A 163 16.59 2.74 -25.92
C ALA A 163 16.93 2.89 -27.42
N ALA A 164 17.18 4.11 -27.90
CA ALA A 164 17.62 4.33 -29.28
C ALA A 164 19.01 3.75 -29.55
N ALA A 165 19.95 3.85 -28.59
CA ALA A 165 21.27 3.26 -28.69
C ALA A 165 21.22 1.72 -28.67
N GLU A 166 20.41 1.13 -27.79
CA GLU A 166 20.20 -0.33 -27.72
C GLU A 166 19.56 -0.87 -29.01
N LEU A 167 18.58 -0.16 -29.58
CA LEU A 167 17.98 -0.53 -30.87
C LEU A 167 18.99 -0.49 -32.03
N GLU A 168 19.91 0.48 -32.07
CA GLU A 168 20.98 0.48 -33.10
C GLU A 168 22.07 -0.57 -32.85
N ALA A 169 22.37 -0.91 -31.59
CA ALA A 169 23.23 -2.05 -31.27
C ALA A 169 22.60 -3.37 -31.75
N ALA A 170 21.33 -3.63 -31.43
CA ALA A 170 20.59 -4.81 -31.89
C ALA A 170 20.46 -4.85 -33.43
N ARG A 171 20.22 -3.71 -34.09
CA ARG A 171 20.24 -3.59 -35.55
C ARG A 171 21.62 -3.89 -36.15
N THR A 172 22.70 -3.61 -35.43
CA THR A 172 24.07 -3.88 -35.89
C THR A 172 24.40 -5.36 -35.75
N GLN A 173 24.17 -5.95 -34.58
CA GLN A 173 24.31 -7.39 -34.34
C GLN A 173 23.45 -8.22 -35.32
N GLY A 174 22.22 -7.77 -35.61
CA GLY A 174 21.35 -8.41 -36.61
C GLY A 174 21.93 -8.42 -38.03
N LYS A 175 22.63 -7.35 -38.45
CA LYS A 175 23.34 -7.31 -39.75
C LYS A 175 24.54 -8.26 -39.75
N GLU A 176 25.28 -8.34 -38.64
CA GLU A 176 26.44 -9.21 -38.48
C GLU A 176 26.04 -10.68 -38.54
N MET A 177 25.05 -11.13 -37.76
CA MET A 177 24.53 -12.50 -37.82
C MET A 177 24.03 -12.88 -39.22
N VAL A 178 23.39 -11.97 -39.95
CA VAL A 178 22.97 -12.21 -41.34
C VAL A 178 24.17 -12.35 -42.27
N GLY A 179 25.22 -11.55 -42.08
CA GLY A 179 26.49 -11.69 -42.81
C GLY A 179 27.19 -13.04 -42.54
N GLU A 180 27.26 -13.46 -41.28
CA GLU A 180 27.80 -14.76 -40.90
C GLU A 180 27.00 -15.93 -41.50
N ALA A 181 25.65 -15.87 -41.43
CA ALA A 181 24.77 -16.87 -42.01
C ALA A 181 24.93 -16.96 -43.54
N GLN A 182 25.13 -15.83 -44.23
CA GLN A 182 25.46 -15.79 -45.65
C GLN A 182 26.82 -16.44 -45.93
N ALA A 183 27.85 -16.13 -45.13
CA ALA A 183 29.19 -16.73 -45.27
C ALA A 183 29.23 -18.24 -44.92
N VAL A 184 28.38 -18.72 -44.02
CA VAL A 184 28.16 -20.17 -43.80
C VAL A 184 27.47 -20.80 -45.01
N ARG A 185 26.40 -20.19 -45.51
CA ARG A 185 25.65 -20.66 -46.69
C ARG A 185 26.55 -20.74 -47.94
N GLU A 186 27.38 -19.73 -48.19
CA GLU A 186 28.31 -19.75 -49.33
C GLU A 186 29.33 -20.88 -49.22
N ARG A 187 29.94 -21.09 -48.04
CA ARG A 187 30.83 -22.22 -47.79
C ARG A 187 30.15 -23.57 -48.07
N LEU A 188 28.94 -23.78 -47.53
CA LEU A 188 28.17 -25.01 -47.73
C LEU A 188 27.79 -25.24 -49.20
N LEU A 189 27.37 -24.20 -49.92
CA LEU A 189 27.08 -24.30 -51.37
C LEU A 189 28.35 -24.58 -52.18
N GLY A 190 29.48 -23.98 -51.79
CA GLY A 190 30.81 -24.27 -52.34
C GLY A 190 31.21 -25.73 -52.15
N ASP A 191 31.00 -26.30 -50.96
CA ASP A 191 31.27 -27.72 -50.70
C ASP A 191 30.31 -28.66 -51.42
N LEU A 192 29.03 -28.36 -51.49
CA LEU A 192 28.08 -29.12 -52.30
C LEU A 192 28.46 -29.08 -53.79
N ALA A 193 28.91 -27.93 -54.31
CA ALA A 193 29.41 -27.80 -55.68
C ALA A 193 30.76 -28.52 -55.90
N ARG A 194 31.62 -28.65 -54.88
CA ARG A 194 32.83 -29.50 -54.91
C ARG A 194 32.45 -30.98 -54.94
N ARG A 195 31.64 -31.44 -53.98
CA ARG A 195 31.18 -32.84 -53.85
C ARG A 195 30.41 -33.30 -55.09
N ARG A 196 29.50 -32.47 -55.64
CA ARG A 196 28.78 -32.78 -56.89
C ARG A 196 29.74 -33.01 -58.07
N ARG A 197 30.76 -32.16 -58.23
CA ARG A 197 31.76 -32.30 -59.29
C ARG A 197 32.56 -33.59 -59.15
N LEU A 198 33.04 -33.90 -57.94
CA LEU A 198 33.74 -35.17 -57.66
C LEU A 198 32.86 -36.39 -57.96
N ALA A 199 31.59 -36.38 -57.54
CA ALA A 199 30.64 -37.44 -57.83
C ALA A 199 30.34 -37.60 -59.33
N HIS A 200 30.26 -36.49 -60.09
CA HIS A 200 30.11 -36.57 -61.56
C HIS A 200 31.37 -37.18 -62.21
N VAL A 201 32.57 -36.81 -61.78
CA VAL A 201 33.83 -37.42 -62.28
C VAL A 201 33.87 -38.93 -61.96
N GLN A 202 33.45 -39.34 -60.76
CA GLN A 202 33.35 -40.76 -60.40
C GLN A 202 32.33 -41.51 -61.27
N ILE A 203 31.16 -40.91 -61.56
CA ILE A 203 30.15 -41.49 -62.45
C ILE A 203 30.70 -41.67 -63.87
N GLU A 204 31.42 -40.69 -64.43
CA GLU A 204 32.04 -40.83 -65.75
C GLU A 204 33.19 -41.85 -65.77
N GLN A 205 33.99 -41.95 -64.71
CA GLN A 205 34.99 -43.02 -64.56
C GLN A 205 34.35 -44.41 -64.52
N LEU A 206 33.21 -44.57 -63.83
CA LEU A 206 32.44 -45.81 -63.78
C LEU A 206 31.78 -46.12 -65.14
N ARG A 207 31.30 -45.12 -65.87
CA ARG A 207 30.78 -45.27 -67.25
C ARG A 207 31.86 -45.75 -68.21
N ALA A 208 33.00 -45.07 -68.25
CA ALA A 208 34.16 -45.47 -69.06
C ALA A 208 34.77 -46.82 -68.60
N GLY A 209 34.59 -47.21 -67.33
CA GLY A 209 34.89 -48.56 -66.84
C GLY A 209 33.93 -49.61 -67.40
N ARG A 210 32.62 -49.37 -67.29
CA ARG A 210 31.57 -50.23 -67.85
C ARG A 210 31.68 -50.41 -69.36
N GLU A 211 32.02 -49.36 -70.09
CA GLU A 211 32.19 -49.42 -71.55
C GLU A 211 33.39 -50.29 -71.95
N ARG A 212 34.53 -50.18 -71.25
CA ARG A 212 35.68 -51.08 -71.44
C ARG A 212 35.35 -52.53 -71.08
N LEU A 213 34.56 -52.77 -70.03
CA LEU A 213 34.10 -54.12 -69.68
C LEU A 213 33.13 -54.69 -70.72
N LEU A 214 32.24 -53.88 -71.29
CA LEU A 214 31.37 -54.29 -72.39
C LEU A 214 32.16 -54.59 -73.67
N GLU A 215 33.21 -53.84 -73.97
CA GLU A 215 34.09 -54.12 -75.11
C GLU A 215 34.91 -55.40 -74.89
N ALA A 216 35.52 -55.58 -73.71
CA ALA A 216 36.19 -56.82 -73.36
C ALA A 216 35.25 -58.03 -73.44
N TYR A 217 33.99 -57.88 -73.02
CA TYR A 217 32.97 -58.93 -73.16
C TYR A 217 32.60 -59.23 -74.62
N ARG A 218 32.57 -58.23 -75.51
CA ARG A 218 32.41 -58.45 -76.97
C ARG A 218 33.57 -59.26 -77.55
N VAL A 219 34.80 -58.95 -77.15
CA VAL A 219 35.99 -59.71 -77.58
C VAL A 219 35.94 -61.15 -77.07
N VAL A 220 35.71 -61.36 -75.78
CA VAL A 220 35.59 -62.71 -75.18
C VAL A 220 34.48 -63.51 -75.84
N ARG A 221 33.31 -62.89 -76.07
CA ARG A 221 32.22 -63.54 -76.79
C ARG A 221 32.63 -63.91 -78.22
N ARG A 222 33.23 -62.99 -78.98
CA ARG A 222 33.71 -63.26 -80.35
C ARG A 222 34.65 -64.46 -80.35
N THR A 223 35.66 -64.49 -79.47
CA THR A 223 36.62 -65.61 -79.41
C THR A 223 35.98 -66.93 -78.98
N LEU A 224 34.87 -66.89 -78.23
CA LEU A 224 34.12 -68.08 -77.84
C LEU A 224 33.18 -68.55 -78.96
N ASP A 225 32.54 -67.63 -79.69
CA ASP A 225 31.77 -67.92 -80.89
C ASP A 225 32.71 -68.54 -81.98
N GLU A 226 33.89 -67.95 -82.20
CA GLU A 226 34.96 -68.47 -83.09
C GLU A 226 35.47 -69.86 -82.67
N ALA A 227 35.86 -70.04 -81.40
CA ALA A 227 36.33 -71.34 -80.92
C ALA A 227 35.23 -72.43 -80.93
N THR A 228 33.95 -72.04 -80.85
CA THR A 228 32.82 -72.96 -81.01
C THR A 228 32.67 -73.37 -82.48
N GLU A 229 32.82 -72.45 -83.42
CA GLU A 229 32.81 -72.75 -84.86
C GLU A 229 33.96 -73.69 -85.23
N GLU A 230 35.19 -73.40 -84.79
CA GLU A 230 36.36 -74.29 -84.92
C GLU A 230 36.11 -75.69 -84.33
N LEU A 231 35.48 -75.78 -83.15
CA LEU A 231 35.09 -77.07 -82.54
C LEU A 231 34.07 -77.84 -83.38
N THR A 232 33.07 -77.18 -83.97
CA THR A 232 32.10 -77.87 -84.84
C THR A 232 32.71 -78.34 -86.16
N VAL A 233 33.68 -77.60 -86.71
CA VAL A 233 34.46 -78.04 -87.88
C VAL A 233 35.33 -79.23 -87.49
N ALA A 234 36.04 -79.16 -86.36
CA ALA A 234 36.86 -80.26 -85.86
C ALA A 234 36.05 -81.53 -85.52
N GLU A 235 34.82 -81.40 -85.00
CA GLU A 235 33.90 -82.53 -84.79
C GLU A 235 33.49 -83.16 -86.14
N ALA A 236 33.14 -82.34 -87.13
CA ALA A 236 32.78 -82.81 -88.47
C ALA A 236 33.97 -83.50 -89.18
N GLU A 237 35.17 -82.92 -89.11
CA GLU A 237 36.40 -83.52 -89.63
C GLU A 237 36.78 -84.80 -88.90
N ALA A 238 36.70 -84.82 -87.56
CA ALA A 238 36.96 -86.02 -86.76
C ALA A 238 35.95 -87.14 -87.08
N ARG A 239 34.68 -86.78 -87.33
CA ARG A 239 33.65 -87.73 -87.79
C ARG A 239 33.95 -88.29 -89.18
N VAL A 240 34.34 -87.44 -90.15
CA VAL A 240 34.75 -87.91 -91.49
C VAL A 240 36.02 -88.77 -91.40
N ALA A 241 36.97 -88.41 -90.54
CA ALA A 241 38.19 -89.19 -90.28
C ALA A 241 37.88 -90.54 -89.61
N ALA A 242 36.92 -90.59 -88.69
CA ALA A 242 36.43 -91.82 -88.06
C ALA A 242 35.66 -92.71 -89.05
N GLU A 243 34.80 -92.13 -89.89
CA GLU A 243 34.12 -92.86 -90.98
C GLU A 243 35.09 -93.32 -92.08
N ALA A 244 36.23 -92.65 -92.25
CA ALA A 244 37.33 -93.09 -93.12
C ALA A 244 38.24 -94.14 -92.45
N ALA A 245 38.40 -94.11 -91.12
CA ALA A 245 39.09 -95.14 -90.36
C ALA A 245 38.28 -96.44 -90.32
N ALA A 246 36.98 -96.35 -90.02
CA ALA A 246 36.03 -97.47 -90.08
C ALA A 246 35.97 -98.10 -91.49
N ARG A 247 36.08 -97.29 -92.56
CA ARG A 247 36.21 -97.78 -93.94
C ARG A 247 37.56 -98.39 -94.30
N ARG A 248 38.60 -98.24 -93.46
CA ARG A 248 39.87 -98.97 -93.59
C ARG A 248 39.83 -100.30 -92.83
N THR A 249 39.40 -100.30 -91.57
CA THR A 249 39.25 -101.56 -90.81
C THR A 249 38.24 -102.51 -91.46
N ALA A 250 37.10 -102.00 -91.94
CA ALA A 250 36.11 -102.80 -92.69
C ALA A 250 36.55 -103.22 -94.12
N ALA A 251 37.80 -102.94 -94.53
CA ALA A 251 38.34 -103.29 -95.83
C ALA A 251 39.60 -104.19 -95.78
N GLU A 252 40.23 -104.37 -94.62
CA GLU A 252 41.45 -105.19 -94.47
C GLU A 252 41.27 -106.46 -93.62
N GLU A 253 40.25 -106.57 -92.76
CA GLU A 253 40.02 -107.77 -91.94
C GLU A 253 38.55 -108.26 -91.95
N PRO A 254 38.29 -109.58 -92.04
CA PRO A 254 36.97 -110.17 -91.80
C PRO A 254 36.67 -110.29 -90.29
N GLU A 255 35.39 -110.29 -89.90
CA GLU A 255 35.00 -110.41 -88.49
C GLU A 255 35.54 -111.71 -87.85
N PRO A 256 36.25 -111.64 -86.70
CA PRO A 256 36.82 -112.82 -86.04
C PRO A 256 35.73 -113.73 -85.46
N SER A 257 36.00 -115.04 -85.45
CA SER A 257 35.05 -116.01 -84.92
C SER A 257 35.07 -116.06 -83.39
N VAL A 258 33.92 -116.34 -82.78
CA VAL A 258 33.76 -116.38 -81.31
C VAL A 258 34.65 -117.45 -80.65
N GLY A 259 35.13 -118.45 -81.39
CA GLY A 259 36.03 -119.49 -80.87
C GLY A 259 37.48 -119.05 -80.70
N ASP A 260 37.93 -118.00 -81.40
CA ASP A 260 39.32 -117.55 -81.37
C ASP A 260 39.61 -116.59 -80.21
N MET A 261 38.57 -115.93 -79.68
CA MET A 261 38.65 -115.00 -78.54
C MET A 261 38.68 -115.69 -77.15
N GLU A 262 38.51 -117.01 -77.07
CA GLU A 262 38.54 -117.75 -75.79
C GLU A 262 39.94 -118.30 -75.42
N VAL A 263 40.97 -118.06 -76.25
CA VAL A 263 42.34 -118.58 -76.03
C VAL A 263 43.34 -117.50 -75.60
N GLU A 264 43.09 -116.22 -75.90
CA GLU A 264 43.90 -115.13 -75.33
C GLU A 264 43.47 -114.78 -73.90
N LEU A 265 44.47 -114.64 -73.01
CA LEU A 265 44.38 -114.03 -71.67
C LEU A 265 43.65 -114.83 -70.56
N ALA A 266 43.58 -116.16 -70.70
CA ALA A 266 43.30 -117.04 -69.56
C ALA A 266 44.52 -117.17 -68.59
N THR A 267 44.62 -116.26 -67.62
CA THR A 267 45.49 -116.32 -66.40
C THR A 267 47.00 -115.98 -66.61
N PRO A 268 47.86 -115.85 -65.57
CA PRO A 268 48.24 -114.54 -65.02
C PRO A 268 49.78 -114.33 -64.82
N GLU A 269 50.19 -113.52 -63.82
CA GLU A 269 51.56 -113.11 -63.41
C GLU A 269 52.18 -111.92 -64.19
N ASP A 270 53.12 -111.10 -63.68
CA ASP A 270 53.38 -110.55 -62.32
C ASP A 270 54.44 -109.40 -62.45
N ALA A 271 54.97 -108.89 -61.34
CA ALA A 271 56.18 -108.08 -61.14
C ALA A 271 56.09 -106.53 -61.21
N THR A 272 56.88 -105.88 -60.35
CA THR A 272 56.89 -104.43 -60.07
C THR A 272 58.33 -103.82 -60.17
N PRO A 273 58.87 -102.90 -59.33
CA PRO A 273 59.44 -101.64 -59.86
C PRO A 273 60.92 -101.34 -59.53
N ALA A 274 61.53 -100.31 -60.17
CA ALA A 274 62.78 -99.60 -59.82
C ALA A 274 63.17 -98.57 -60.93
N ASP A 275 64.11 -97.62 -60.77
CA ASP A 275 64.35 -96.69 -59.64
C ASP A 275 65.16 -95.42 -60.09
N VAL A 276 64.94 -94.37 -59.32
CA VAL A 276 65.53 -93.03 -59.06
C VAL A 276 67.09 -92.89 -59.14
N PRO A 277 67.67 -91.72 -59.55
CA PRO A 277 68.11 -90.59 -58.66
C PRO A 277 67.53 -89.21 -59.07
N ALA A 278 67.22 -88.24 -58.19
CA ALA A 278 67.96 -87.55 -57.09
C ALA A 278 68.97 -86.50 -57.60
N ALA A 279 69.23 -85.33 -56.97
CA ALA A 279 69.09 -84.85 -55.58
C ALA A 279 69.09 -83.29 -55.52
N ASP A 280 68.60 -82.52 -54.51
CA ASP A 280 67.71 -82.77 -53.35
C ASP A 280 66.61 -81.66 -53.25
N ASP A 281 66.36 -80.77 -52.25
CA ASP A 281 66.94 -80.33 -50.94
C ASP A 281 65.79 -79.78 -50.02
N GLU A 282 66.05 -79.38 -48.76
CA GLU A 282 65.05 -79.13 -47.69
C GLU A 282 64.49 -77.67 -47.58
N GLY A 283 63.35 -77.37 -46.91
CA GLY A 283 62.33 -78.22 -46.25
C GLY A 283 61.38 -77.46 -45.29
N GLU A 284 60.94 -78.16 -44.22
CA GLU A 284 60.45 -77.62 -42.92
C GLU A 284 58.98 -77.04 -42.74
N ARG A 285 58.05 -77.95 -42.40
CA ARG A 285 56.98 -77.88 -41.34
C ARG A 285 55.87 -76.78 -41.24
N ARG A 286 54.64 -77.32 -41.16
CA ARG A 286 53.55 -77.09 -40.15
C ARG A 286 52.86 -75.72 -39.98
N SER A 287 51.58 -75.72 -40.37
CA SER A 287 50.40 -75.26 -39.58
C SER A 287 50.59 -74.28 -38.41
N GLY A 288 50.03 -73.07 -38.53
CA GLY A 288 49.75 -72.19 -37.40
C GLY A 288 48.99 -70.94 -37.81
N GLY A 289 47.73 -70.77 -37.38
CA GLY A 289 46.96 -69.55 -37.60
C GLY A 289 46.94 -68.67 -36.35
N LEU A 290 47.34 -67.40 -36.45
CA LEU A 290 47.08 -66.41 -35.39
C LEU A 290 47.19 -64.95 -35.86
N ARG A 291 46.35 -64.11 -35.24
CA ARG A 291 46.47 -62.64 -34.98
C ARG A 291 47.45 -61.82 -35.84
N ILE A 292 46.90 -60.82 -36.54
CA ILE A 292 47.60 -59.53 -36.67
C ILE A 292 47.40 -58.75 -35.37
N LEU A 293 48.48 -58.39 -34.69
CA LEU A 293 48.48 -57.52 -33.50
C LEU A 293 48.89 -56.09 -33.88
N SER A 294 48.30 -55.10 -33.22
CA SER A 294 48.73 -53.70 -33.31
C SER A 294 49.91 -53.42 -32.38
N ARG A 295 50.94 -52.69 -32.87
CA ARG A 295 51.35 -51.36 -32.33
C ARG A 295 52.67 -50.80 -32.91
N ARG A 296 52.61 -49.50 -33.27
CA ARG A 296 53.48 -48.36 -32.85
C ARG A 296 55.02 -48.49 -33.00
N GLY A 297 55.73 -47.52 -33.58
CA GLY A 297 55.37 -46.20 -34.14
C GLY A 297 56.60 -45.28 -34.28
N GLN A 298 56.42 -43.95 -34.08
CA GLN A 298 57.44 -42.85 -33.92
C GLN A 298 57.82 -42.08 -35.21
N LYS A 299 57.81 -40.72 -35.28
CA LYS A 299 57.27 -39.63 -34.40
C LYS A 299 57.01 -38.32 -35.20
N SER A 300 56.53 -37.27 -34.49
CA SER A 300 56.13 -35.90 -34.89
C SER A 300 54.82 -35.82 -35.69
N GLY A 301 53.72 -35.22 -35.21
CA GLY A 301 53.49 -34.41 -33.99
C GLY A 301 53.59 -32.89 -34.28
N ALA A 302 53.04 -32.00 -33.44
CA ALA A 302 52.43 -32.19 -32.12
C ALA A 302 51.56 -30.98 -31.76
N ASP A 303 50.58 -31.01 -30.84
CA ASP A 303 49.74 -32.07 -30.22
C ASP A 303 48.53 -31.33 -29.54
N ASP A 304 47.42 -31.99 -29.19
CA ASP A 304 46.17 -31.35 -28.69
C ASP A 304 45.57 -32.07 -27.46
N GLY A 305 44.84 -31.34 -26.59
CA GLY A 305 44.48 -31.78 -25.23
C GLY A 305 43.11 -32.45 -25.07
N ALA A 306 42.99 -33.40 -24.12
CA ALA A 306 41.75 -34.16 -23.89
C ALA A 306 40.94 -33.67 -22.68
N VAL A 307 39.60 -33.62 -22.82
CA VAL A 307 38.64 -33.64 -21.71
C VAL A 307 37.50 -34.59 -22.07
N LEU A 308 37.16 -35.51 -21.15
CA LEU A 308 35.89 -36.23 -21.16
C LEU A 308 34.87 -35.35 -20.43
N VAL A 309 33.76 -35.00 -21.07
CA VAL A 309 32.67 -34.28 -20.39
C VAL A 309 31.78 -35.29 -19.69
N GLU A 310 31.91 -35.33 -18.37
CA GLU A 310 31.01 -36.03 -17.46
C GLU A 310 29.67 -35.29 -17.39
N VAL A 311 28.55 -36.00 -17.50
CA VAL A 311 27.21 -35.37 -17.52
C VAL A 311 26.76 -35.14 -16.07
N GLN A 312 27.16 -34.00 -15.52
CA GLN A 312 26.56 -33.43 -14.33
C GLN A 312 25.08 -33.06 -14.64
N PRO A 313 24.10 -33.33 -13.75
CA PRO A 313 22.76 -32.80 -13.91
C PRO A 313 22.79 -31.25 -13.83
N PRO A 314 21.87 -30.55 -14.54
CA PRO A 314 21.82 -29.10 -14.52
C PRO A 314 21.46 -28.57 -13.12
N SER A 315 22.10 -27.49 -12.72
CA SER A 315 21.79 -26.71 -11.51
C SER A 315 20.75 -25.62 -11.82
N ASP A 316 19.83 -25.37 -10.90
CA ASP A 316 18.77 -24.37 -11.05
C ASP A 316 19.29 -22.92 -11.00
N ASP A 317 19.61 -22.33 -12.16
CA ASP A 317 19.68 -20.87 -12.35
C ASP A 317 19.49 -20.46 -13.84
N GLU A 318 18.24 -20.37 -14.29
CA GLU A 318 17.89 -19.60 -15.50
C GLU A 318 16.97 -18.43 -15.14
N GLY A 319 17.54 -17.22 -15.18
CA GLY A 319 16.80 -15.97 -14.99
C GLY A 319 15.77 -15.72 -16.10
N VAL A 320 14.52 -15.46 -15.69
CA VAL A 320 13.37 -15.26 -16.58
C VAL A 320 13.65 -14.20 -17.67
N ARG A 321 13.76 -14.65 -18.92
CA ARG A 321 13.69 -13.80 -20.11
C ARG A 321 12.29 -13.85 -20.69
N VAL A 322 11.57 -12.73 -20.59
CA VAL A 322 10.29 -12.55 -21.27
C VAL A 322 10.56 -12.47 -22.78
N LEU A 323 9.99 -13.38 -23.55
CA LEU A 323 9.93 -13.30 -25.01
C LEU A 323 8.55 -12.77 -25.42
N ASP A 324 8.53 -11.88 -26.40
CA ASP A 324 7.33 -11.21 -26.90
C ASP A 324 6.59 -12.10 -27.93
N GLU A 325 5.31 -12.40 -27.70
CA GLU A 325 4.51 -13.32 -28.54
C GLU A 325 4.00 -12.64 -29.83
N ALA A 326 4.93 -12.16 -30.65
CA ALA A 326 4.64 -11.32 -31.81
C ALA A 326 4.95 -11.97 -33.19
N SER A 327 4.98 -13.31 -33.33
CA SER A 327 4.88 -14.00 -34.65
C SER A 327 4.71 -15.53 -34.60
N LEU A 328 3.46 -16.03 -34.59
CA LEU A 328 3.05 -17.25 -35.30
C LEU A 328 1.59 -17.12 -35.77
N LEU A 329 1.36 -17.05 -37.09
CA LEU A 329 0.02 -16.99 -37.71
C LEU A 329 -0.41 -18.40 -38.16
N GLY A 330 -1.59 -18.87 -37.72
CA GLY A 330 -2.05 -20.22 -38.11
C GLY A 330 -3.46 -20.66 -37.70
N THR A 331 -4.32 -19.77 -37.18
CA THR A 331 -5.63 -20.15 -36.60
C THR A 331 -6.78 -19.45 -37.35
N PRO A 332 -7.91 -20.13 -37.64
CA PRO A 332 -9.08 -19.49 -38.24
C PRO A 332 -9.70 -18.41 -37.32
N PRO A 333 -10.38 -17.40 -37.87
CA PRO A 333 -10.93 -16.30 -37.08
C PRO A 333 -12.02 -16.78 -36.11
N ALA A 334 -11.99 -16.24 -34.89
CA ALA A 334 -13.07 -16.39 -33.92
C ALA A 334 -14.37 -15.71 -34.40
N PRO A 335 -15.56 -16.19 -33.98
CA PRO A 335 -16.83 -15.55 -34.33
C PRO A 335 -16.89 -14.13 -33.76
N SER A 336 -17.56 -13.24 -34.50
CA SER A 336 -17.66 -11.84 -34.14
C SER A 336 -18.58 -11.60 -32.94
N VAL A 337 -18.33 -10.50 -32.22
CA VAL A 337 -19.14 -10.09 -31.06
C VAL A 337 -20.62 -9.86 -31.45
N ASP A 338 -20.88 -9.39 -32.67
CA ASP A 338 -22.24 -9.24 -33.19
C ASP A 338 -22.95 -10.58 -33.47
N GLU A 339 -22.24 -11.64 -33.87
CA GLU A 339 -22.83 -12.98 -33.98
C GLU A 339 -23.22 -13.54 -32.60
N ILE A 340 -22.40 -13.31 -31.58
CA ILE A 340 -22.68 -13.71 -30.19
C ILE A 340 -23.93 -12.96 -29.67
N PHE A 341 -24.00 -11.64 -29.84
CA PHE A 341 -25.18 -10.85 -29.46
C PHE A 341 -26.41 -11.10 -30.35
N SER A 342 -26.24 -11.66 -31.55
CA SER A 342 -27.36 -12.14 -32.38
C SER A 342 -27.90 -13.46 -31.85
N ARG A 343 -27.02 -14.39 -31.43
CA ARG A 343 -27.42 -15.67 -30.83
C ARG A 343 -28.16 -15.47 -29.49
N MET A 344 -27.64 -14.61 -28.61
CA MET A 344 -28.29 -14.28 -27.33
C MET A 344 -29.66 -13.59 -27.51
N ARG A 345 -29.91 -12.92 -28.63
CA ARG A 345 -31.24 -12.37 -28.96
C ARG A 345 -32.22 -13.46 -29.40
N ALA A 346 -31.79 -14.38 -30.26
CA ALA A 346 -32.60 -15.54 -30.66
C ALA A 346 -32.94 -16.47 -29.47
N GLU A 347 -31.99 -16.70 -28.56
CA GLU A 347 -32.19 -17.44 -27.31
C GLU A 347 -33.19 -16.73 -26.36
N ARG A 348 -33.27 -15.39 -26.39
CA ARG A 348 -34.28 -14.62 -25.63
C ARG A 348 -35.67 -14.59 -26.29
N GLU A 349 -35.77 -14.51 -27.62
CA GLU A 349 -37.07 -14.58 -28.30
C GLU A 349 -37.75 -15.94 -28.14
N THR A 350 -36.97 -17.04 -28.13
CA THR A 350 -37.52 -18.37 -27.83
C THR A 350 -38.03 -18.49 -26.40
N ALA A 351 -37.29 -17.98 -25.40
CA ALA A 351 -37.73 -17.96 -24.00
C ALA A 351 -39.03 -17.15 -23.76
N ALA A 352 -39.31 -16.13 -24.58
CA ALA A 352 -40.49 -15.28 -24.42
C ALA A 352 -41.83 -15.94 -24.79
N THR A 353 -41.82 -17.15 -25.37
CA THR A 353 -43.03 -17.83 -25.90
C THR A 353 -43.66 -18.89 -24.99
N THR A 354 -43.15 -19.08 -23.77
CA THR A 354 -43.52 -20.21 -22.89
C THR A 354 -44.08 -19.81 -21.51
N ALA A 355 -44.53 -18.56 -21.33
CA ALA A 355 -45.05 -18.06 -20.05
C ALA A 355 -46.35 -17.24 -20.18
N GLU A 356 -47.46 -17.90 -20.53
CA GLU A 356 -48.81 -17.29 -20.55
C GLU A 356 -49.78 -18.06 -19.63
N ALA A 357 -50.02 -17.56 -18.40
CA ALA A 357 -51.15 -17.96 -17.55
C ALA A 357 -51.46 -16.92 -16.43
N VAL A 358 -52.65 -16.33 -16.52
CA VAL A 358 -53.33 -15.39 -15.58
C VAL A 358 -54.29 -16.23 -14.68
N PRO A 359 -54.60 -15.93 -13.39
CA PRO A 359 -55.22 -14.68 -12.90
C PRO A 359 -54.86 -14.14 -11.48
N PRO A 360 -55.41 -12.97 -11.05
CA PRO A 360 -54.99 -12.25 -9.84
C PRO A 360 -56.12 -11.97 -8.79
N ALA A 361 -55.72 -11.22 -7.74
CA ALA A 361 -56.50 -10.27 -6.90
C ALA A 361 -57.23 -10.75 -5.62
N ALA A 362 -56.92 -10.08 -4.48
CA ALA A 362 -57.89 -9.65 -3.46
C ALA A 362 -57.30 -8.57 -2.49
N THR A 363 -57.93 -7.39 -2.48
CA THR A 363 -58.18 -6.44 -1.36
C THR A 363 -57.33 -6.44 -0.06
N ALA A 364 -56.86 -5.24 0.32
CA ALA A 364 -56.67 -4.82 1.74
C ALA A 364 -58.05 -4.53 2.42
N PRO A 365 -58.18 -4.32 3.75
CA PRO A 365 -57.70 -3.06 4.36
C PRO A 365 -57.35 -3.06 5.88
N ASP A 366 -56.84 -1.90 6.32
CA ASP A 366 -57.04 -1.18 7.60
C ASP A 366 -56.60 -1.71 8.99
N GLY A 367 -56.08 -0.75 9.77
CA GLY A 367 -56.54 -0.50 11.14
C GLY A 367 -55.79 -1.13 12.33
N GLY A 368 -55.26 -0.28 13.24
CA GLY A 368 -55.09 -0.63 14.65
C GLY A 368 -53.74 -0.28 15.31
N ALA A 369 -53.72 0.81 16.08
CA ALA A 369 -52.70 1.14 17.09
C ALA A 369 -53.42 1.45 18.43
N PRO A 370 -52.73 1.77 19.55
CA PRO A 370 -51.65 1.04 20.21
C PRO A 370 -51.88 0.87 21.74
N THR A 371 -51.11 0.01 22.41
CA THR A 371 -50.88 -0.01 23.89
C THR A 371 -49.65 -0.90 24.13
N GLU A 372 -48.54 -0.51 24.76
CA GLU A 372 -48.22 0.24 26.01
C GLU A 372 -48.27 -0.62 27.29
N LYS A 373 -47.16 -0.61 28.06
CA LYS A 373 -46.90 -1.26 29.37
C LYS A 373 -46.78 -2.81 29.36
N ALA A 374 -45.92 -3.45 30.16
CA ALA A 374 -44.82 -2.95 31.03
C ALA A 374 -43.81 -4.08 31.37
N LEU A 375 -42.61 -3.70 31.82
CA LEU A 375 -41.72 -4.54 32.64
C LEU A 375 -42.31 -4.72 34.06
N PRO A 376 -41.98 -5.80 34.80
CA PRO A 376 -40.92 -5.66 35.81
C PRO A 376 -40.04 -6.90 36.08
N ASP A 377 -38.92 -6.63 36.76
CA ASP A 377 -38.17 -7.44 37.73
C ASP A 377 -37.67 -8.87 37.41
N ALA A 378 -36.35 -9.00 37.40
CA ALA A 378 -35.64 -10.19 37.90
C ALA A 378 -35.45 -10.08 39.43
N PRO A 379 -35.16 -11.19 40.13
CA PRO A 379 -33.86 -11.22 40.81
C PRO A 379 -33.15 -12.60 40.89
N SER A 380 -31.84 -12.57 40.59
CA SER A 380 -30.71 -13.15 41.35
C SER A 380 -30.77 -14.58 41.95
N ALA A 381 -29.77 -15.41 41.59
CA ALA A 381 -28.78 -16.09 42.46
C ALA A 381 -28.40 -17.54 42.03
N ASP A 382 -27.09 -17.82 42.01
CA ASP A 382 -26.33 -18.99 42.52
C ASP A 382 -27.06 -20.35 42.77
N GLU A 383 -26.49 -21.53 42.49
CA GLU A 383 -25.10 -21.95 42.16
C GLU A 383 -25.14 -23.22 41.24
N PRO A 384 -24.03 -23.93 40.89
CA PRO A 384 -23.98 -24.77 39.68
C PRO A 384 -24.61 -26.18 39.78
N ALA A 385 -24.87 -26.76 38.61
CA ALA A 385 -25.11 -28.19 38.43
C ALA A 385 -24.27 -28.74 37.26
N ASP A 386 -23.62 -29.88 37.45
CA ASP A 386 -22.96 -30.63 36.37
C ASP A 386 -23.96 -30.99 35.28
N VAL A 387 -23.66 -30.62 34.03
CA VAL A 387 -24.35 -31.14 32.84
C VAL A 387 -23.36 -32.02 32.08
N ALA A 388 -23.66 -33.31 32.00
CA ALA A 388 -22.83 -34.27 31.31
C ALA A 388 -22.72 -33.95 29.82
N ILE A 389 -21.53 -34.10 29.25
CA ILE A 389 -21.29 -34.00 27.81
C ILE A 389 -22.00 -35.18 27.12
N ALA A 390 -23.20 -34.93 26.61
CA ALA A 390 -23.74 -35.69 25.50
C ALA A 390 -23.08 -35.16 24.21
N PRO A 391 -22.60 -36.03 23.29
CA PRO A 391 -22.22 -35.59 21.96
C PRO A 391 -23.50 -35.16 21.23
N GLY A 392 -23.73 -33.85 21.16
CA GLY A 392 -24.79 -33.30 20.32
C GLY A 392 -24.37 -33.45 18.86
N ASP A 393 -25.16 -34.18 18.07
CA ASP A 393 -24.99 -34.25 16.62
C ASP A 393 -25.18 -32.84 16.03
N ALA A 394 -24.06 -32.15 15.78
CA ALA A 394 -24.05 -30.98 14.94
C ALA A 394 -24.44 -31.45 13.52
N HIS A 395 -25.67 -31.14 13.12
CA HIS A 395 -26.13 -31.31 11.75
C HIS A 395 -25.41 -30.29 10.84
N VAL A 396 -24.14 -30.57 10.54
CA VAL A 396 -23.39 -29.89 9.49
C VAL A 396 -24.04 -30.30 8.16
N GLU A 397 -24.79 -29.39 7.55
CA GLU A 397 -25.25 -29.59 6.19
C GLU A 397 -24.03 -29.53 5.27
N ALA A 398 -23.71 -30.63 4.60
CA ALA A 398 -22.51 -30.77 3.74
C ALA A 398 -22.49 -29.85 2.48
N GLY A 399 -23.41 -28.89 2.39
CA GLY A 399 -23.37 -27.76 1.45
C GLY A 399 -22.82 -26.47 2.05
N ALA A 400 -22.78 -26.32 3.38
CA ALA A 400 -22.22 -25.16 4.06
C ALA A 400 -20.70 -25.09 3.87
N ASP A 401 -20.00 -26.17 4.20
CA ASP A 401 -18.53 -26.30 4.06
C ASP A 401 -18.07 -25.96 2.63
N ALA A 402 -18.82 -26.39 1.61
CA ALA A 402 -18.51 -26.13 0.21
C ALA A 402 -18.73 -24.66 -0.22
N ALA A 403 -19.73 -23.98 0.36
CA ALA A 403 -19.97 -22.55 0.14
C ALA A 403 -18.93 -21.68 0.88
N ASP A 404 -18.50 -22.14 2.05
CA ASP A 404 -17.49 -21.51 2.89
C ASP A 404 -16.08 -21.61 2.27
N GLU A 405 -15.68 -22.80 1.82
CA GLU A 405 -14.46 -23.02 1.03
C GLU A 405 -14.42 -22.12 -0.22
N THR A 406 -15.57 -22.01 -0.89
CA THR A 406 -15.74 -21.10 -2.04
C THR A 406 -15.53 -19.63 -1.66
N ALA A 407 -15.89 -19.21 -0.45
CA ALA A 407 -15.69 -17.84 0.04
C ALA A 407 -14.22 -17.55 0.40
N LEU A 408 -13.50 -18.52 0.98
CA LEU A 408 -12.05 -18.43 1.21
C LEU A 408 -11.28 -18.33 -0.12
N GLN A 409 -11.58 -19.22 -1.06
CA GLN A 409 -11.00 -19.22 -2.41
C GLN A 409 -11.24 -17.88 -3.14
N GLN A 410 -12.47 -17.33 -3.10
CA GLN A 410 -12.79 -16.03 -3.71
C GLN A 410 -12.05 -14.85 -3.07
N ARG A 411 -11.80 -14.90 -1.75
CA ARG A 411 -10.96 -13.90 -1.07
C ARG A 411 -9.53 -13.99 -1.63
N ASP A 412 -8.94 -15.17 -1.70
CA ASP A 412 -7.53 -15.34 -2.08
C ASP A 412 -7.24 -15.05 -3.55
N GLU A 413 -8.15 -15.42 -4.46
CA GLU A 413 -8.06 -15.05 -5.89
C GLU A 413 -7.95 -13.54 -6.09
N VAL A 414 -8.55 -12.74 -5.21
CA VAL A 414 -8.48 -11.27 -5.25
C VAL A 414 -7.30 -10.73 -4.43
N LEU A 415 -6.94 -11.36 -3.32
CA LEU A 415 -5.85 -10.90 -2.45
C LEU A 415 -4.45 -11.27 -2.96
N GLU A 416 -4.21 -12.44 -3.52
CA GLU A 416 -2.87 -12.85 -3.96
C GLU A 416 -2.26 -11.93 -5.05
N PRO A 417 -2.98 -11.49 -6.12
CA PRO A 417 -2.43 -10.50 -7.04
C PRO A 417 -2.17 -9.13 -6.37
N LEU A 418 -2.93 -8.76 -5.33
CA LEU A 418 -2.68 -7.53 -4.55
C LEU A 418 -1.47 -7.70 -3.61
N SER A 419 -1.30 -8.87 -2.99
CA SER A 419 -0.14 -9.26 -2.19
C SER A 419 1.14 -9.18 -3.02
N ALA A 420 1.16 -9.85 -4.18
CA ALA A 420 2.28 -9.78 -5.11
C ALA A 420 2.56 -8.33 -5.58
N GLN A 421 1.55 -7.46 -5.73
CA GLN A 421 1.77 -6.04 -6.01
C GLN A 421 2.38 -5.29 -4.81
N LEU A 422 1.85 -5.50 -3.60
CA LEU A 422 2.30 -4.84 -2.37
C LEU A 422 3.73 -5.24 -2.01
N VAL A 423 4.01 -6.54 -2.00
CA VAL A 423 5.35 -7.13 -1.75
C VAL A 423 6.39 -6.55 -2.70
N ARG A 424 6.07 -6.42 -4.01
CA ARG A 424 6.99 -5.82 -5.00
C ARG A 424 7.23 -4.32 -4.74
N LYS A 425 6.18 -3.55 -4.39
CA LYS A 425 6.35 -2.12 -4.06
C LYS A 425 7.14 -1.90 -2.76
N LEU A 426 6.84 -2.65 -1.70
CA LEU A 426 7.55 -2.56 -0.42
C LEU A 426 9.01 -3.01 -0.55
N LYS A 427 9.30 -4.10 -1.29
CA LYS A 427 10.67 -4.53 -1.61
C LYS A 427 11.46 -3.44 -2.34
N ARG A 428 10.80 -2.65 -3.21
CA ARG A 428 11.40 -1.49 -3.88
C ARG A 428 11.61 -0.30 -2.94
N ALA A 429 10.59 0.13 -2.19
CA ALA A 429 10.74 1.23 -1.22
C ALA A 429 11.86 0.97 -0.19
N LEU A 430 12.02 -0.29 0.23
CA LEU A 430 13.08 -0.75 1.13
C LEU A 430 14.43 -1.04 0.42
N GLN A 431 14.48 -0.97 -0.91
CA GLN A 431 15.74 -0.84 -1.68
C GLN A 431 16.13 0.62 -1.83
N ASP A 432 15.17 1.49 -2.12
CA ASP A 432 15.39 2.93 -2.29
C ASP A 432 15.83 3.56 -0.95
N GLU A 433 15.21 3.18 0.18
CA GLU A 433 15.68 3.55 1.53
C GLU A 433 17.08 2.99 1.84
N GLN A 434 17.35 1.73 1.51
CA GLN A 434 18.66 1.12 1.75
C GLN A 434 19.78 1.86 1.00
N ASN A 435 19.52 2.27 -0.25
CA ASN A 435 20.47 3.06 -1.05
C ASN A 435 20.71 4.44 -0.39
N GLU A 436 19.63 5.14 -0.03
CA GLU A 436 19.67 6.45 0.63
C GLU A 436 20.42 6.43 1.97
N VAL A 437 20.19 5.41 2.80
CA VAL A 437 20.88 5.20 4.08
C VAL A 437 22.38 4.95 3.88
N LEU A 438 22.76 4.17 2.87
CA LEU A 438 24.18 3.91 2.54
C LEU A 438 24.88 5.17 1.98
N ASP A 439 24.21 5.98 1.17
CA ASP A 439 24.78 7.23 0.64
C ASP A 439 24.90 8.34 1.70
N ARG A 440 23.97 8.40 2.65
CA ARG A 440 24.10 9.26 3.84
C ARG A 440 25.28 8.82 4.72
N LEU A 441 25.44 7.52 4.98
CA LEU A 441 26.57 6.97 5.75
C LEU A 441 27.91 7.32 5.08
N ARG A 442 28.04 7.09 3.76
CA ARG A 442 29.23 7.49 2.96
C ARG A 442 29.55 8.98 3.08
N THR A 443 28.53 9.82 3.23
CA THR A 443 28.67 11.29 3.34
C THR A 443 28.99 11.76 4.76
N ALA A 444 28.63 10.98 5.80
CA ALA A 444 28.69 11.39 7.20
C ALA A 444 30.10 11.47 7.82
N ARG A 445 31.14 10.95 7.16
CA ARG A 445 32.58 11.06 7.51
C ARG A 445 32.88 10.92 9.01
N GLY A 446 32.74 9.71 9.55
CA GLY A 446 33.09 9.41 10.96
C GLY A 446 32.02 9.84 11.97
N LYS A 447 30.75 9.90 11.55
CA LYS A 447 29.58 10.08 12.44
C LYS A 447 28.42 9.19 12.02
N ALA A 448 28.56 7.88 12.21
CA ALA A 448 27.52 6.88 11.97
C ALA A 448 26.37 6.93 13.00
N GLN A 449 25.87 8.12 13.33
CA GLN A 449 24.80 8.33 14.30
C GLN A 449 23.41 8.08 13.67
N PRO A 450 22.48 7.38 14.36
CA PRO A 450 21.13 7.11 13.88
C PRO A 450 20.40 8.33 13.29
N ASP A 451 20.38 9.45 14.02
CA ASP A 451 19.66 10.68 13.62
C ASP A 451 20.25 11.39 12.39
N VAL A 452 21.47 11.03 11.98
CA VAL A 452 22.16 11.60 10.81
C VAL A 452 22.00 10.70 9.58
N VAL A 453 21.95 9.38 9.80
CA VAL A 453 21.96 8.37 8.74
C VAL A 453 20.53 7.94 8.35
N LEU A 454 19.66 7.69 9.32
CA LEU A 454 18.29 7.22 9.08
C LEU A 454 17.33 8.37 8.75
N LEU A 455 16.15 8.06 8.23
CA LEU A 455 15.05 9.02 8.16
C LEU A 455 14.48 9.29 9.57
N SER A 456 13.69 10.35 9.73
CA SER A 456 12.88 10.49 10.94
C SER A 456 11.88 9.32 11.04
N VAL A 457 11.43 8.97 12.24
CA VAL A 457 10.43 7.89 12.44
C VAL A 457 9.17 8.16 11.61
N VAL A 458 8.74 9.44 11.58
CA VAL A 458 7.54 9.89 10.87
C VAL A 458 7.70 9.76 9.35
N ASP A 459 8.83 10.21 8.79
CA ASP A 459 9.07 10.14 7.34
C ASP A 459 9.29 8.69 6.87
N GLN A 460 9.94 7.87 7.69
CA GLN A 460 10.13 6.44 7.41
C GLN A 460 8.79 5.69 7.41
N ALA A 461 7.97 5.85 8.46
CA ALA A 461 6.63 5.25 8.52
C ALA A 461 5.74 5.73 7.36
N ARG A 462 5.73 7.04 7.08
CA ARG A 462 4.98 7.64 5.98
C ARG A 462 5.35 7.03 4.62
N ARG A 463 6.64 6.81 4.36
CA ARG A 463 7.12 6.19 3.09
C ARG A 463 6.47 4.83 2.81
N TYR A 464 6.25 4.00 3.83
CA TYR A 464 5.59 2.70 3.66
C TYR A 464 4.06 2.78 3.67
N ARG A 465 3.49 3.66 4.51
CA ARG A 465 2.04 3.97 4.51
C ARG A 465 1.56 4.40 3.13
N ASP A 466 2.21 5.41 2.54
CA ASP A 466 1.83 6.02 1.24
C ASP A 466 2.01 5.01 0.08
N VAL A 467 2.79 3.93 0.27
CA VAL A 467 2.94 2.81 -0.66
C VAL A 467 1.83 1.75 -0.50
N ALA A 468 1.38 1.51 0.72
CA ALA A 468 0.42 0.47 1.09
C ALA A 468 -1.04 0.89 0.93
N GLU A 469 -1.40 2.11 1.34
CA GLU A 469 -2.76 2.67 1.35
C GLU A 469 -3.55 2.39 0.04
N PRO A 470 -3.01 2.61 -1.19
CA PRO A 470 -3.77 2.38 -2.42
C PRO A 470 -4.01 0.89 -2.77
N LEU A 471 -3.36 -0.04 -2.06
CA LEU A 471 -3.57 -1.48 -2.20
C LEU A 471 -4.48 -2.02 -1.07
N LEU A 472 -4.33 -1.50 0.15
CA LEU A 472 -5.27 -1.76 1.25
C LEU A 472 -6.68 -1.27 0.89
N ALA A 473 -6.82 -0.07 0.29
CA ALA A 473 -8.08 0.44 -0.23
C ALA A 473 -8.72 -0.51 -1.27
N ARG A 474 -7.90 -1.15 -2.13
CA ARG A 474 -8.38 -2.11 -3.13
C ARG A 474 -8.82 -3.45 -2.53
N ALA A 475 -8.17 -3.90 -1.46
CA ALA A 475 -8.55 -5.09 -0.69
C ALA A 475 -9.83 -4.87 0.12
N ALA A 476 -9.94 -3.74 0.83
CA ALA A 476 -11.17 -3.37 1.54
C ALA A 476 -12.36 -3.22 0.57
N GLN A 477 -12.16 -2.55 -0.55
CA GLN A 477 -13.16 -2.45 -1.61
C GLN A 477 -13.39 -3.80 -2.35
N ALA A 478 -12.60 -4.85 -2.11
CA ALA A 478 -12.93 -6.21 -2.53
C ALA A 478 -13.86 -6.92 -1.54
N GLY A 479 -13.60 -6.83 -0.23
CA GLY A 479 -14.51 -7.36 0.80
C GLY A 479 -15.90 -6.72 0.77
N VAL A 480 -16.00 -5.45 0.37
CA VAL A 480 -17.30 -4.82 0.06
C VAL A 480 -18.06 -5.59 -1.02
N ARG A 481 -17.38 -5.99 -2.11
CA ARG A 481 -18.00 -6.69 -3.25
C ARG A 481 -18.33 -8.15 -2.97
N SER A 482 -17.63 -8.82 -2.05
CA SER A 482 -18.01 -10.19 -1.64
C SER A 482 -19.33 -10.23 -0.84
N VAL A 483 -19.75 -9.10 -0.26
CA VAL A 483 -21.04 -8.97 0.43
C VAL A 483 -22.13 -8.33 -0.46
N THR A 484 -21.79 -7.30 -1.24
CA THR A 484 -22.78 -6.50 -2.00
C THR A 484 -22.81 -6.78 -3.51
N GLY A 485 -21.99 -7.73 -4.00
CA GLY A 485 -21.83 -8.01 -5.42
C GLY A 485 -20.91 -7.04 -6.14
N ALA A 486 -20.69 -7.29 -7.44
CA ALA A 486 -19.61 -6.67 -8.22
C ALA A 486 -19.65 -5.14 -8.32
N ASP A 487 -20.84 -4.53 -8.35
CA ASP A 487 -21.02 -3.08 -8.48
C ASP A 487 -20.89 -2.32 -7.13
N GLY A 488 -20.81 -3.05 -6.02
CA GLY A 488 -20.74 -2.48 -4.67
C GLY A 488 -19.54 -1.56 -4.46
N ARG A 489 -19.80 -0.31 -4.09
CA ARG A 489 -18.76 0.70 -3.79
C ARG A 489 -19.05 1.48 -2.52
N VAL A 490 -18.10 1.49 -1.60
CA VAL A 490 -18.17 2.17 -0.31
C VAL A 490 -16.81 2.83 -0.03
N ALA A 491 -16.82 4.10 0.34
CA ALA A 491 -15.60 4.77 0.80
C ALA A 491 -15.26 4.27 2.20
N LEU A 492 -14.06 3.68 2.36
CA LEU A 492 -13.61 3.09 3.62
C LEU A 492 -12.30 3.76 4.07
N PRO A 493 -12.19 4.18 5.35
CA PRO A 493 -10.93 4.65 5.90
C PRO A 493 -9.98 3.45 6.04
N VAL A 494 -8.87 3.48 5.31
CA VAL A 494 -7.78 2.49 5.42
C VAL A 494 -6.50 3.11 5.98
N ASP A 495 -6.55 4.38 6.36
CA ASP A 495 -5.43 5.16 6.90
C ASP A 495 -4.83 4.50 8.15
N ASP A 496 -5.67 4.05 9.07
CA ASP A 496 -5.25 3.38 10.31
C ASP A 496 -4.52 2.06 10.00
N LEU A 497 -5.09 1.20 9.14
CA LEU A 497 -4.45 -0.04 8.67
C LEU A 497 -3.13 0.23 7.91
N ALA A 498 -3.03 1.34 7.18
CA ALA A 498 -1.79 1.73 6.50
C ALA A 498 -0.72 2.24 7.48
N VAL A 499 -1.13 2.85 8.61
CA VAL A 499 -0.25 3.24 9.72
C VAL A 499 0.18 2.01 10.53
N ASP A 500 -0.70 1.04 10.77
CA ASP A 500 -0.38 -0.20 11.46
C ASP A 500 0.60 -1.05 10.63
N LEU A 501 0.35 -1.24 9.32
CA LEU A 501 1.29 -1.90 8.41
C LEU A 501 2.67 -1.23 8.41
N ALA A 502 2.69 0.11 8.35
CA ALA A 502 3.94 0.86 8.41
C ALA A 502 4.66 0.65 9.75
N SER A 503 3.94 0.58 10.85
CA SER A 503 4.49 0.38 12.20
C SER A 503 5.07 -1.04 12.38
N ASP A 504 4.31 -2.07 11.98
CA ASP A 504 4.73 -3.49 11.98
C ASP A 504 5.99 -3.75 11.15
N LEU A 505 6.14 -3.02 10.03
CA LEU A 505 7.28 -3.14 9.13
C LEU A 505 8.50 -2.34 9.61
N VAL A 506 8.27 -1.08 10.03
CA VAL A 506 9.34 -0.11 10.32
C VAL A 506 9.90 -0.22 11.73
N GLY A 507 9.08 -0.37 12.77
CA GLY A 507 9.56 -0.36 14.16
C GLY A 507 10.64 -1.43 14.40
N PRO A 508 10.34 -2.72 14.18
CA PRO A 508 11.32 -3.79 14.32
C PRO A 508 12.53 -3.70 13.36
N LEU A 509 12.39 -3.04 12.20
CA LEU A 509 13.49 -2.75 11.29
C LEU A 509 14.41 -1.69 11.89
N ARG A 510 13.83 -0.57 12.33
CA ARG A 510 14.53 0.58 12.88
C ARG A 510 15.34 0.21 14.11
N ASP A 511 14.75 -0.52 15.06
CA ASP A 511 15.44 -1.08 16.22
C ASP A 511 16.72 -1.84 15.83
N ARG A 512 16.73 -2.50 14.66
CA ARG A 512 17.87 -3.26 14.15
C ARG A 512 18.90 -2.38 13.44
N LEU A 513 18.46 -1.39 12.66
CA LEU A 513 19.35 -0.43 11.98
C LEU A 513 20.08 0.46 13.01
N GLU A 514 19.37 0.91 14.05
CA GLU A 514 19.95 1.71 15.15
C GLU A 514 20.96 0.89 15.96
N ARG A 515 20.65 -0.38 16.27
CA ARG A 515 21.63 -1.31 16.86
C ARG A 515 22.85 -1.55 15.95
N ALA A 516 22.65 -1.67 14.63
CA ALA A 516 23.75 -1.86 13.67
C ALA A 516 24.70 -0.65 13.62
N LEU A 517 24.17 0.57 13.63
CA LEU A 517 24.93 1.82 13.70
C LEU A 517 25.68 1.99 15.04
N THR A 518 25.04 1.61 16.15
CA THR A 518 25.61 1.77 17.50
C THR A 518 26.68 0.72 17.83
N ALA A 519 26.65 -0.47 17.20
CA ALA A 519 27.52 -1.59 17.56
C ALA A 519 29.01 -1.42 17.19
N ALA A 520 29.32 -0.67 16.12
CA ALA A 520 30.69 -0.50 15.62
C ALA A 520 30.88 0.87 14.93
N PRO A 521 30.75 2.00 15.66
CA PRO A 521 30.62 3.34 15.06
C PRO A 521 31.89 3.85 14.34
N ASP A 522 33.04 3.20 14.55
CA ASP A 522 34.33 3.51 13.92
C ASP A 522 34.71 2.51 12.79
N ASP A 523 33.84 1.54 12.46
CA ASP A 523 34.05 0.52 11.42
C ASP A 523 32.93 0.61 10.35
N ASP A 524 33.14 1.51 9.38
CA ASP A 524 32.20 1.75 8.28
C ASP A 524 31.90 0.46 7.47
N GLU A 525 32.86 -0.48 7.36
CA GLU A 525 32.67 -1.72 6.58
C GLU A 525 31.77 -2.71 7.33
N ALA A 526 31.99 -2.91 8.63
CA ALA A 526 31.11 -3.71 9.49
C ALA A 526 29.70 -3.12 9.57
N VAL A 527 29.57 -1.79 9.68
CA VAL A 527 28.28 -1.10 9.68
C VAL A 527 27.53 -1.29 8.35
N VAL A 528 28.19 -1.08 7.20
CA VAL A 528 27.60 -1.33 5.87
C VAL A 528 27.15 -2.78 5.71
N ALA A 529 27.97 -3.75 6.15
CA ALA A 529 27.63 -5.17 6.09
C ALA A 529 26.40 -5.51 6.96
N SER A 530 26.32 -4.94 8.17
CA SER A 530 25.24 -5.14 9.14
C SER A 530 23.91 -4.52 8.70
N LEU A 531 23.93 -3.27 8.24
CA LEU A 531 22.77 -2.59 7.63
C LEU A 531 22.27 -3.37 6.41
N GLY A 532 23.19 -3.80 5.53
CA GLY A 532 22.88 -4.62 4.37
C GLY A 532 22.25 -5.97 4.73
N ALA A 533 22.68 -6.60 5.82
CA ALA A 533 22.07 -7.83 6.32
C ALA A 533 20.66 -7.61 6.88
N GLY A 534 20.44 -6.52 7.63
CA GLY A 534 19.10 -6.13 8.11
C GLY A 534 18.11 -5.95 6.96
N TYR A 535 18.43 -5.11 5.98
CA TYR A 535 17.56 -4.88 4.82
C TYR A 535 17.34 -6.13 3.96
N ARG A 536 18.36 -7.00 3.78
CA ARG A 536 18.18 -8.30 3.09
C ARG A 536 17.22 -9.22 3.84
N GLN A 537 17.33 -9.32 5.16
CA GLN A 537 16.43 -10.16 5.96
C GLN A 537 14.98 -9.68 5.87
N TRP A 538 14.73 -8.36 5.89
CA TRP A 538 13.36 -7.84 5.72
C TRP A 538 12.78 -8.13 4.34
N LYS A 539 13.59 -8.04 3.27
CA LYS A 539 13.19 -8.43 1.91
C LYS A 539 12.85 -9.91 1.79
N ALA A 540 13.56 -10.78 2.49
CA ALA A 540 13.33 -12.23 2.45
C ALA A 540 12.13 -12.66 3.32
N GLU A 541 12.09 -12.24 4.59
CA GLU A 541 11.28 -12.91 5.62
C GLU A 541 10.09 -12.09 6.15
N ARG A 542 10.13 -10.74 6.06
CA ARG A 542 9.17 -9.88 6.78
C ARG A 542 8.15 -9.19 5.91
N ILE A 543 8.52 -8.73 4.70
CA ILE A 543 7.60 -7.98 3.84
C ILE A 543 6.37 -8.80 3.44
N GLU A 544 6.52 -10.09 3.18
CA GLU A 544 5.44 -10.92 2.63
C GLU A 544 4.36 -11.30 3.66
N PRO A 545 4.68 -11.83 4.86
CA PRO A 545 3.67 -12.05 5.90
C PRO A 545 2.93 -10.78 6.31
N VAL A 546 3.65 -9.66 6.49
CA VAL A 546 3.04 -8.35 6.83
C VAL A 546 2.11 -7.86 5.71
N SER A 547 2.47 -8.12 4.44
CA SER A 547 1.59 -7.80 3.30
C SER A 547 0.31 -8.63 3.31
N ARG A 548 0.38 -9.95 3.52
CA ARG A 548 -0.80 -10.83 3.57
C ARG A 548 -1.72 -10.47 4.74
N GLN A 549 -1.17 -10.33 5.96
CA GLN A 549 -1.91 -9.95 7.17
C GLN A 549 -2.78 -8.69 6.95
N HIS A 550 -2.17 -7.59 6.52
CA HIS A 550 -2.87 -6.30 6.41
C HIS A 550 -3.82 -6.23 5.21
N LEU A 551 -3.55 -6.97 4.12
CA LEU A 551 -4.50 -7.12 3.02
C LEU A 551 -5.73 -7.95 3.42
N ALA A 552 -5.56 -9.01 4.22
CA ALA A 552 -6.66 -9.77 4.80
C ALA A 552 -7.51 -8.91 5.76
N ALA A 553 -6.86 -8.21 6.70
CA ALA A 553 -7.54 -7.29 7.63
C ALA A 553 -8.30 -6.16 6.92
N ALA A 554 -7.75 -5.63 5.81
CA ALA A 554 -8.46 -4.67 4.98
C ALA A 554 -9.71 -5.28 4.33
N PHE A 555 -9.60 -6.50 3.78
CA PHE A 555 -10.73 -7.22 3.16
C PHE A 555 -11.84 -7.51 4.17
N THR A 556 -11.52 -8.05 5.35
CA THR A 556 -12.49 -8.40 6.40
C THR A 556 -13.18 -7.15 6.96
N MET A 557 -12.44 -6.05 7.16
CA MET A 557 -13.03 -4.75 7.47
C MET A 557 -14.00 -4.32 6.37
N GLY A 558 -13.64 -4.49 5.11
CA GLY A 558 -14.50 -4.16 3.96
C GLY A 558 -15.81 -4.94 3.93
N ALA A 559 -15.75 -6.26 4.16
CA ALA A 559 -16.92 -7.13 4.25
C ALA A 559 -17.81 -6.71 5.45
N TYR A 560 -17.23 -6.60 6.64
CA TYR A 560 -17.93 -6.17 7.86
C TYR A 560 -18.64 -4.82 7.70
N ARG A 561 -18.00 -3.85 7.05
CA ARG A 561 -18.58 -2.51 6.80
C ARG A 561 -19.70 -2.53 5.76
N ALA A 562 -19.68 -3.47 4.82
CA ALA A 562 -20.68 -3.61 3.77
C ALA A 562 -21.89 -4.47 4.16
N SER A 563 -21.78 -5.32 5.18
CA SER A 563 -22.92 -6.05 5.75
C SER A 563 -23.99 -5.10 6.31
N PRO A 564 -25.30 -5.41 6.20
CA PRO A 564 -26.36 -4.67 6.87
C PRO A 564 -26.18 -4.56 8.40
N ASP A 565 -26.77 -3.55 9.03
CA ASP A 565 -26.67 -3.31 10.48
C ASP A 565 -27.50 -4.29 11.33
N ASP A 566 -28.48 -4.95 10.72
CA ASP A 566 -29.28 -6.05 11.27
C ASP A 566 -28.74 -7.46 10.92
N ALA A 567 -27.63 -7.55 10.18
CA ALA A 567 -27.04 -8.82 9.78
C ALA A 567 -26.42 -9.59 10.97
N SER A 568 -26.66 -10.90 11.01
CA SER A 568 -25.85 -11.83 11.80
C SER A 568 -24.68 -12.34 10.95
N LEU A 569 -23.49 -12.33 11.51
CA LEU A 569 -22.22 -12.62 10.82
C LEU A 569 -21.58 -13.85 11.46
N ARG A 570 -21.05 -14.75 10.64
CA ARG A 570 -20.34 -15.96 11.09
C ARG A 570 -18.85 -15.81 10.79
N TRP A 571 -18.03 -16.07 11.80
CA TRP A 571 -16.58 -16.17 11.65
C TRP A 571 -16.23 -17.44 10.89
N LEU A 572 -15.31 -17.34 9.93
CA LEU A 572 -14.91 -18.46 9.10
C LEU A 572 -13.40 -18.71 9.26
N VAL A 573 -13.07 -19.88 9.80
CA VAL A 573 -11.69 -20.34 10.03
C VAL A 573 -10.99 -20.57 8.69
N ASP A 574 -9.67 -20.50 8.72
CA ASP A 574 -8.77 -20.68 7.59
C ASP A 574 -7.62 -21.56 8.08
N ASP A 575 -7.69 -22.86 7.75
CA ASP A 575 -6.82 -23.89 8.32
C ASP A 575 -5.53 -24.14 7.51
N ASP A 576 -5.31 -23.45 6.39
CA ASP A 576 -4.14 -23.62 5.51
C ASP A 576 -2.79 -23.43 6.24
N GLU A 577 -2.73 -22.45 7.15
CA GLU A 577 -1.55 -22.16 7.98
C GLU A 577 -1.60 -22.88 9.35
N GLY A 578 -2.65 -23.68 9.60
CA GLY A 578 -2.86 -24.51 10.78
C GLY A 578 -3.93 -23.97 11.76
N ALA A 579 -4.64 -24.89 12.41
CA ALA A 579 -5.73 -24.60 13.34
C ALA A 579 -5.34 -23.61 14.45
N CYS A 580 -6.22 -22.64 14.71
CA CYS A 580 -5.98 -21.55 15.65
C CYS A 580 -7.11 -21.45 16.68
N PRO A 581 -6.84 -21.71 17.98
CA PRO A 581 -7.87 -21.68 19.03
C PRO A 581 -8.66 -20.37 19.11
N ASP A 582 -8.01 -19.22 18.91
CA ASP A 582 -8.67 -17.91 18.91
C ASP A 582 -9.70 -17.77 17.77
N CYS A 583 -9.47 -18.44 16.64
CA CYS A 583 -10.36 -18.45 15.49
C CYS A 583 -11.46 -19.51 15.64
N ASP A 584 -11.11 -20.67 16.22
CA ASP A 584 -12.04 -21.76 16.53
C ASP A 584 -13.10 -21.29 17.53
N ASP A 585 -12.70 -20.65 18.64
CA ASP A 585 -13.61 -20.07 19.64
C ASP A 585 -14.58 -19.05 19.02
N ASN A 586 -14.10 -18.25 18.05
CA ASN A 586 -14.95 -17.28 17.34
C ASN A 586 -15.90 -17.92 16.33
N ALA A 587 -15.53 -19.06 15.71
CA ALA A 587 -16.42 -19.83 14.85
C ALA A 587 -17.47 -20.61 15.66
N LEU A 588 -17.09 -21.16 16.82
CA LEU A 588 -17.98 -21.86 17.76
C LEU A 588 -19.09 -20.96 18.34
N ALA A 589 -18.90 -19.64 18.35
CA ALA A 589 -19.95 -18.67 18.69
C ALA A 589 -21.12 -18.64 17.68
N GLY A 590 -20.89 -19.10 16.44
CA GLY A 590 -21.90 -19.12 15.38
C GLY A 590 -22.34 -17.72 14.90
N PRO A 591 -23.53 -17.59 14.31
CA PRO A 591 -24.07 -16.32 13.81
C PRO A 591 -24.21 -15.26 14.90
N THR A 592 -23.32 -14.27 14.87
CA THR A 592 -23.21 -13.20 15.86
C THR A 592 -23.72 -11.88 15.28
N PRO A 593 -24.65 -11.15 15.92
CA PRO A 593 -25.17 -9.88 15.40
C PRO A 593 -24.07 -8.83 15.22
N LYS A 594 -24.03 -8.17 14.05
CA LYS A 594 -23.02 -7.16 13.71
C LYS A 594 -22.87 -6.09 14.80
N GLY A 595 -21.62 -5.74 15.13
CA GLY A 595 -21.29 -4.81 16.22
C GLY A 595 -21.16 -5.48 17.59
N THR A 596 -21.66 -6.70 17.77
CA THR A 596 -21.35 -7.54 18.93
C THR A 596 -19.90 -8.04 18.82
N LYS A 597 -19.25 -8.27 19.97
CA LYS A 597 -17.93 -8.90 20.03
C LYS A 597 -18.06 -10.42 19.99
N PHE A 598 -17.22 -11.08 19.19
CA PHE A 598 -16.95 -12.51 19.28
C PHE A 598 -16.18 -12.84 20.58
N PRO A 599 -16.10 -14.11 21.02
CA PRO A 599 -15.48 -14.52 22.28
C PRO A 599 -14.09 -13.94 22.57
N THR A 600 -13.17 -13.85 21.58
CA THR A 600 -11.83 -13.28 21.81
C THR A 600 -11.82 -11.75 21.90
N GLY A 601 -12.96 -11.08 21.68
CA GLY A 601 -13.18 -9.67 21.96
C GLY A 601 -13.16 -8.73 20.74
N GLN A 602 -12.90 -9.22 19.54
CA GLN A 602 -12.96 -8.48 18.27
C GLN A 602 -14.39 -8.49 17.71
N THR A 603 -14.72 -7.57 16.78
CA THR A 603 -16.02 -7.54 16.07
C THR A 603 -15.94 -8.05 14.64
N TYR A 604 -14.73 -8.24 14.10
CA TYR A 604 -14.39 -8.86 12.82
C TYR A 604 -12.92 -9.31 12.84
N PRO A 605 -12.46 -10.22 11.96
CA PRO A 605 -11.06 -10.65 11.89
C PRO A 605 -10.13 -9.50 11.46
N PRO A 606 -8.84 -9.48 11.88
CA PRO A 606 -8.10 -10.60 12.46
C PRO A 606 -8.29 -10.78 13.98
N ALA A 607 -8.22 -12.02 14.47
CA ALA A 607 -8.10 -12.29 15.91
C ALA A 607 -6.67 -11.99 16.42
N HIS A 608 -5.66 -12.44 15.68
CA HIS A 608 -4.24 -12.29 15.98
C HIS A 608 -3.42 -11.86 14.75
N ALA A 609 -2.18 -11.43 14.95
CA ALA A 609 -1.25 -11.16 13.83
C ALA A 609 -1.07 -12.41 12.96
N GLY A 610 -1.17 -12.26 11.64
CA GLY A 610 -1.19 -13.37 10.66
C GLY A 610 -2.55 -14.02 10.39
N CYS A 611 -3.59 -13.77 11.20
CA CYS A 611 -4.93 -14.37 11.00
C CYS A 611 -5.51 -14.05 9.60
N ARG A 612 -5.75 -15.09 8.79
CA ARG A 612 -6.37 -14.99 7.45
C ARG A 612 -7.90 -15.01 7.45
N CYS A 613 -8.51 -15.50 8.53
CA CYS A 613 -9.94 -15.83 8.66
C CYS A 613 -10.91 -14.79 8.08
N LEU A 614 -12.01 -15.28 7.50
CA LEU A 614 -13.02 -14.48 6.83
C LEU A 614 -14.25 -14.23 7.73
N LEU A 615 -15.08 -13.27 7.35
CA LEU A 615 -16.37 -12.99 7.99
C LEU A 615 -17.45 -13.00 6.91
N VAL A 616 -18.45 -13.89 7.05
CA VAL A 616 -19.53 -14.06 6.08
C VAL A 616 -20.89 -13.75 6.71
N PRO A 617 -21.86 -13.17 5.97
CA PRO A 617 -23.24 -13.10 6.43
C PRO A 617 -23.81 -14.50 6.63
N ALA A 618 -24.50 -14.73 7.75
CA ALA A 618 -25.30 -15.93 7.91
C ALA A 618 -26.47 -15.90 6.90
N ALA A 619 -26.75 -17.04 6.27
CA ALA A 619 -27.94 -17.16 5.43
C ALA A 619 -29.22 -16.96 6.26
N ALA A 620 -30.20 -16.23 5.72
CA ALA A 620 -31.49 -16.08 6.36
C ALA A 620 -32.27 -17.41 6.27
N THR A 621 -32.45 -18.05 7.43
CA THR A 621 -33.24 -19.28 7.64
C THR A 621 -34.73 -19.00 7.69
#